data_AF-A0A7W1MXR6-F1
#
_entry.id   AF-A0A7W1MXR6-F1
#
_cell.length_a   1.000
_cell.length_b   1.000
_cell.length_c   1.000
_cell.angle_alpha   90.00
_cell.angle_beta   90.00
_cell.angle_gamma   90.00
#
_symmetry.space_group_name_H-M   'P 1'
#
loop_
_entity.id
_entity.type
_entity.pdbx_description
1 polymer ?
#
loop_
_entity_poly.entity_id
_entity_poly.type
_entity_poly.pdbx_seq_one_letter_code
_entity_poly.pdbx_strand_id
1 'polypeptide(L)'
;RLFAALRAGGRLEAQCGGRGNNARFGRVAAGVSSEAPFAPHLEGRGSPWRFDDAETAADALREAGFEEVEAWLEERDVDPADGRGFLRGSCLPPFLERLPEGLHEQFTDRLVAELGEPLHLDYVRLNLSARRPLRLRGDDTLRTPGMHDVSHGSRGGASCRPLSTAMTHTGERASK
;
A
#
# COMPACT_ATOMS: atom_id res chain seq x y z
N ARG A 1 -12.47 -1.19 -6.70
CA ARG A 1 -11.64 -1.94 -5.72
C ARG A 1 -10.28 -2.21 -6.36
N LEU A 2 -9.16 -1.90 -5.69
CA LEU A 2 -7.81 -1.99 -6.27
C LEU A 2 -7.46 -3.42 -6.75
N PHE A 3 -7.74 -4.44 -5.95
CA PHE A 3 -7.47 -5.85 -6.30
C PHE A 3 -8.08 -6.29 -7.64
N ALA A 4 -9.26 -5.79 -8.00
CA ALA A 4 -9.94 -6.12 -9.25
C ALA A 4 -9.38 -5.35 -10.46
N ALA A 5 -8.66 -4.24 -10.25
CA ALA A 5 -8.05 -3.43 -11.29
C ALA A 5 -6.63 -3.90 -11.68
N LEU A 6 -5.98 -4.68 -10.82
CA LEU A 6 -4.65 -5.24 -11.08
C LEU A 6 -4.71 -6.51 -11.93
N ARG A 7 -3.69 -6.69 -12.79
CA ARG A 7 -3.47 -7.93 -13.54
C ARG A 7 -3.00 -9.05 -12.60
N ALA A 8 -3.12 -10.31 -13.00
CA ALA A 8 -2.52 -11.43 -12.27
C ALA A 8 -1.01 -11.22 -12.10
N GLY A 9 -0.49 -11.44 -10.89
CA GLY A 9 0.90 -11.14 -10.53
C GLY A 9 1.26 -9.65 -10.40
N GLY A 10 0.30 -8.73 -10.55
CA GLY A 10 0.54 -7.28 -10.43
C GLY A 10 0.78 -6.84 -8.99
N ARG A 11 1.63 -5.83 -8.79
CA ARG A 11 1.96 -5.26 -7.48
C ARG A 11 1.07 -4.07 -7.12
N LEU A 12 0.85 -3.91 -5.82
CA LEU A 12 0.39 -2.70 -5.17
C LEU A 12 1.55 -2.19 -4.32
N GLU A 13 2.01 -0.98 -4.60
CA GLU A 13 2.97 -0.25 -3.77
C GLU A 13 2.31 1.08 -3.40
N ALA A 14 2.23 1.40 -2.11
CA ALA A 14 1.60 2.63 -1.64
C ALA A 14 2.22 3.13 -0.34
N GLN A 15 2.16 4.45 -0.12
CA GLN A 15 2.52 5.06 1.16
C GLN A 15 1.46 6.11 1.54
N CYS A 16 0.98 6.07 2.77
CA CYS A 16 -0.02 6.99 3.32
C CYS A 16 0.33 7.38 4.77
N GLY A 17 -0.56 8.10 5.47
CA GLY A 17 -0.40 8.37 6.90
C GLY A 17 -0.73 7.12 7.72
N GLY A 18 0.17 6.72 8.61
CA GLY A 18 0.00 5.60 9.54
C GLY A 18 -0.41 6.05 10.94
N ARG A 19 -0.73 5.08 11.81
CA ARG A 19 -1.11 5.31 13.21
C ARG A 19 -0.07 6.21 13.90
N GLY A 20 -0.52 7.32 14.49
CA GLY A 20 0.35 8.31 15.13
C GLY A 20 0.79 9.46 14.21
N ASN A 21 0.50 9.41 12.91
CA ASN A 21 0.88 10.47 11.96
C ASN A 21 0.36 11.86 12.37
N ASN A 22 1.28 12.81 12.50
CA ASN A 22 1.01 14.20 12.88
C ASN A 22 0.19 14.30 14.18
N ALA A 23 0.48 13.44 15.17
CA ALA A 23 -0.30 13.34 16.39
C ALA A 23 -0.25 14.64 17.22
N ARG A 24 0.87 15.37 17.21
CA ARG A 24 0.95 16.71 17.82
C ARG A 24 0.01 17.69 17.12
N PHE A 25 0.11 17.80 15.79
CA PHE A 25 -0.76 18.66 15.00
C PHE A 25 -2.24 18.31 15.19
N GLY A 26 -2.61 17.02 15.18
CA GLY A 26 -3.99 16.58 15.36
C GLY A 26 -4.60 17.00 16.69
N ARG A 27 -3.83 16.96 17.79
CA ARG A 27 -4.28 17.44 19.11
C ARG A 27 -4.48 18.96 19.12
N VAL A 28 -3.52 19.71 18.58
CA VAL A 28 -3.60 21.18 18.49
C VAL A 28 -4.77 21.62 17.62
N ALA A 29 -4.94 20.99 16.45
CA ALA A 29 -6.05 21.24 15.54
C ALA A 29 -7.41 20.94 16.17
N ALA A 30 -7.54 19.87 16.95
CA ALA A 30 -8.77 19.57 17.69
C ALA A 30 -9.07 20.63 18.77
N GLY A 31 -8.04 21.08 19.49
CA GLY A 31 -8.16 22.16 20.49
C GLY A 31 -8.65 23.46 19.87
N VAL A 32 -7.93 24.00 18.88
CA VAL A 32 -8.28 25.24 18.18
C VAL A 32 -9.62 25.12 17.44
N SER A 33 -9.96 23.96 16.86
CA SER A 33 -11.28 23.74 16.25
C SER A 33 -12.44 23.83 17.24
N SER A 34 -12.18 23.74 18.55
CA SER A 34 -13.16 23.85 19.63
C SER A 34 -13.23 25.26 20.24
N GLU A 35 -12.41 26.20 19.76
CA GLU A 35 -12.44 27.61 20.19
C GLU A 35 -13.43 28.43 19.36
N ALA A 36 -14.01 29.49 19.95
CA ALA A 36 -14.72 30.51 19.18
C ALA A 36 -13.70 31.38 18.41
N PRO A 37 -13.96 31.75 17.14
CA PRO A 37 -15.21 31.60 16.38
C PRO A 37 -15.32 30.31 15.54
N PHE A 38 -14.40 29.35 15.68
CA PHE A 38 -14.29 28.18 14.80
C PHE A 38 -15.25 27.03 15.16
N ALA A 39 -15.52 26.83 16.46
CA ALA A 39 -16.34 25.73 16.99
C ALA A 39 -17.69 25.53 16.27
N PRO A 40 -18.51 26.58 15.99
CA PRO A 40 -19.78 26.42 15.27
C PRO A 40 -19.67 25.76 13.88
N HIS A 41 -18.48 25.74 13.29
CA HIS A 41 -18.22 25.18 11.96
C HIS A 41 -17.52 23.81 12.01
N LEU A 42 -16.68 23.57 13.03
CA LEU A 42 -15.74 22.45 13.08
C LEU A 42 -16.00 21.44 14.21
N GLU A 43 -16.74 21.80 15.26
CA GLU A 43 -16.96 20.93 16.41
C GLU A 43 -17.74 19.65 16.04
N GLY A 44 -17.41 18.53 16.68
CA GLY A 44 -18.07 17.24 16.47
C GLY A 44 -17.84 16.58 15.09
N ARG A 45 -17.02 17.15 14.21
CA ARG A 45 -16.77 16.61 12.85
C ARG A 45 -15.77 15.45 12.79
N GLY A 46 -15.01 15.22 13.86
CA GLY A 46 -13.96 14.19 13.91
C GLY A 46 -12.74 14.50 13.04
N SER A 47 -11.76 13.60 13.02
CA SER A 47 -10.61 13.71 12.12
C SER A 47 -11.05 13.49 10.67
N PRO A 48 -10.65 14.36 9.71
CA PRO A 48 -10.88 14.12 8.29
C PRO A 48 -9.97 13.00 7.72
N TRP A 49 -8.97 12.54 8.49
CA TRP A 49 -8.07 11.45 8.11
C TRP A 49 -8.26 10.20 8.98
N ARG A 50 -8.08 9.04 8.35
CA ARG A 50 -7.92 7.74 9.01
C ARG A 50 -6.44 7.33 8.94
N PHE A 51 -5.93 6.85 10.07
CA PHE A 51 -4.52 6.48 10.25
C PHE A 51 -4.45 5.09 10.92
N ASP A 52 -4.24 4.05 10.11
CA ASP A 52 -4.13 2.66 10.56
C ASP A 52 -2.68 2.28 10.90
N ASP A 53 -2.46 1.23 11.69
CA ASP A 53 -1.14 0.60 11.77
C ASP A 53 -0.91 -0.41 10.66
N ALA A 54 0.34 -0.89 10.60
CA ALA A 54 0.79 -1.92 9.70
C ALA A 54 -0.03 -3.21 9.79
N GLU A 55 -0.38 -3.68 10.99
CA GLU A 55 -1.11 -4.94 11.18
C GLU A 55 -2.53 -4.86 10.63
N THR A 56 -3.29 -3.84 11.04
CA THR A 56 -4.66 -3.56 10.55
C THR A 56 -4.68 -3.43 9.02
N ALA A 57 -3.69 -2.75 8.45
CA ALA A 57 -3.61 -2.55 7.00
C ALA A 57 -3.18 -3.82 6.24
N ALA A 58 -2.26 -4.61 6.80
CA ALA A 58 -1.85 -5.89 6.21
C ALA A 58 -3.01 -6.90 6.21
N ASP A 59 -3.80 -6.97 7.27
CA ASP A 59 -4.97 -7.84 7.33
C ASP A 59 -6.05 -7.41 6.33
N ALA A 60 -6.34 -6.11 6.21
CA ALA A 60 -7.25 -5.61 5.18
C ALA A 60 -6.78 -5.93 3.74
N LEU A 61 -5.47 -6.01 3.49
CA LEU A 61 -4.91 -6.45 2.20
C LEU A 61 -5.06 -7.96 1.99
N ARG A 62 -4.82 -8.78 3.02
CA ARG A 62 -5.02 -10.24 2.98
C ARG A 62 -6.50 -10.59 2.75
N GLU A 63 -7.42 -9.95 3.48
CA GLU A 63 -8.87 -10.07 3.30
C GLU A 63 -9.33 -9.66 1.89
N ALA A 64 -8.70 -8.64 1.30
CA ALA A 64 -8.94 -8.22 -0.08
C ALA A 64 -8.38 -9.20 -1.13
N GLY A 65 -7.67 -10.26 -0.71
CA GLY A 65 -7.16 -11.35 -1.56
C GLY A 65 -5.72 -11.20 -2.04
N PHE A 66 -4.96 -10.22 -1.53
CA PHE A 66 -3.54 -10.07 -1.86
C PHE A 66 -2.65 -11.13 -1.19
N GLU A 67 -1.55 -11.48 -1.85
CA GLU A 67 -0.42 -12.28 -1.35
C GLU A 67 0.85 -11.42 -1.27
N GLU A 68 1.97 -11.97 -0.77
CA GLU A 68 3.24 -11.22 -0.57
C GLU A 68 3.02 -9.88 0.18
N VAL A 69 2.18 -9.89 1.23
CA VAL A 69 1.74 -8.66 1.93
C VAL A 69 2.73 -8.25 3.02
N GLU A 70 3.33 -7.08 2.82
CA GLU A 70 4.17 -6.36 3.79
C GLU A 70 3.56 -4.99 4.09
N ALA A 71 3.56 -4.61 5.36
CA ALA A 71 3.17 -3.28 5.81
C ALA A 71 4.08 -2.87 6.97
N TRP A 72 4.50 -1.61 7.00
CA TRP A 72 5.35 -1.09 8.08
C TRP A 72 5.14 0.41 8.28
N LEU A 73 5.44 0.88 9.48
CA LEU A 73 5.48 2.31 9.81
C LEU A 73 6.91 2.84 9.68
N GLU A 74 7.04 4.05 9.18
CA GLU A 74 8.30 4.81 9.01
C GLU A 74 8.09 6.21 9.60
N GLU A 75 8.85 6.56 10.64
CA GLU A 75 8.87 7.93 11.19
C GLU A 75 9.60 8.85 10.22
N ARG A 76 9.06 10.05 9.97
CA ARG A 76 9.60 10.96 8.97
C ARG A 76 9.30 12.42 9.29
N ASP A 77 10.06 12.98 10.22
CA ASP A 77 9.95 14.39 10.60
C ASP A 77 10.10 15.33 9.39
N VAL A 78 9.32 16.40 9.40
CA VAL A 78 9.36 17.45 8.39
C VAL A 78 9.33 18.82 9.07
N ASP A 79 10.34 19.64 8.77
CA ASP A 79 10.45 21.03 9.21
C ASP A 79 10.35 21.96 7.99
N PRO A 80 9.15 22.43 7.60
CA PRO A 80 8.99 23.27 6.42
C PRO A 80 9.59 24.67 6.64
N ALA A 81 10.39 25.15 5.69
CA ALA A 81 10.98 26.49 5.73
C ALA A 81 9.92 27.62 5.77
N ASP A 82 8.77 27.41 5.14
CA ASP A 82 7.55 28.21 5.33
C ASP A 82 6.49 27.34 6.00
N GLY A 83 6.52 27.30 7.34
CA GLY A 83 5.57 26.52 8.13
C GLY A 83 4.11 26.96 7.91
N ARG A 84 3.86 28.27 7.80
CA ARG A 84 2.50 28.82 7.63
C ARG A 84 1.92 28.45 6.27
N GLY A 85 2.66 28.68 5.19
CA GLY A 85 2.26 28.30 3.83
C GLY A 85 2.12 26.79 3.69
N PHE A 86 3.02 26.01 4.29
CA PHE A 86 2.93 24.55 4.29
C PHE A 86 1.66 24.04 4.98
N LEU A 87 1.31 24.58 6.16
CA LEU A 87 0.06 24.25 6.84
C LEU A 87 -1.14 24.53 5.94
N ARG A 88 -1.23 25.74 5.38
CA ARG A 88 -2.35 26.15 4.51
C ARG A 88 -2.51 25.27 3.27
N GLY A 89 -1.40 24.87 2.64
CA GLY A 89 -1.44 24.02 1.45
C GLY A 89 -1.69 22.54 1.74
N SER A 90 -1.14 22.00 2.84
CA SER A 90 -1.06 20.55 3.07
C SER A 90 -1.96 20.03 4.18
N CYS A 91 -2.19 20.82 5.23
CA CYS A 91 -2.80 20.34 6.48
C CYS A 91 -4.18 20.98 6.74
N LEU A 92 -4.34 22.27 6.42
CA LEU A 92 -5.56 23.02 6.71
C LEU A 92 -6.71 22.89 5.69
N PRO A 93 -6.56 22.47 4.41
CA PRO A 93 -7.67 22.49 3.45
C PRO A 93 -8.99 21.87 3.95
N PRO A 94 -9.01 20.69 4.62
CA PRO A 94 -10.26 20.12 5.13
C PRO A 94 -10.96 20.94 6.23
N PHE A 95 -10.24 21.81 6.93
CA PHE A 95 -10.81 22.74 7.91
C PHE A 95 -11.29 24.02 7.22
N LEU A 96 -10.49 24.56 6.29
CA LEU A 96 -10.81 25.78 5.55
C LEU A 96 -12.04 25.60 4.65
N GLU A 97 -12.24 24.43 4.04
CA GLU A 97 -13.46 24.06 3.29
C GLU A 97 -14.77 24.18 4.12
N ARG A 98 -14.68 24.15 5.46
CA ARG A 98 -15.81 24.20 6.38
C ARG A 98 -15.98 25.56 7.06
N LEU A 99 -14.91 26.35 7.11
CA LEU A 99 -14.90 27.69 7.69
C LEU A 99 -15.34 28.74 6.66
N PRO A 100 -16.09 29.78 7.05
CA PRO A 100 -16.23 31.00 6.27
C PRO A 100 -14.86 31.58 5.93
N GLU A 101 -14.68 32.10 4.70
CA GLU A 101 -13.41 32.64 4.20
C GLU A 101 -12.78 33.67 5.14
N GLY A 102 -13.59 34.54 5.74
CA GLY A 102 -13.13 35.54 6.72
C GLY A 102 -12.52 34.98 8.02
N LEU A 103 -12.64 33.68 8.30
CA LEU A 103 -12.00 33.00 9.44
C LEU A 103 -10.72 32.26 9.04
N HIS A 104 -10.36 32.16 7.75
CA HIS A 104 -9.25 31.31 7.28
C HIS A 104 -7.88 31.79 7.78
N GLU A 105 -7.61 33.10 7.76
CA GLU A 105 -6.37 33.66 8.31
C GLU A 105 -6.33 33.49 9.83
N GLN A 106 -7.41 33.84 10.54
CA GLN A 106 -7.47 33.73 12.00
C GLN A 106 -7.26 32.28 12.48
N PHE A 107 -7.83 31.28 11.79
CA PHE A 107 -7.63 29.87 12.10
C PHE A 107 -6.19 29.43 11.81
N THR A 108 -5.61 29.89 10.69
CA THR A 108 -4.20 29.61 10.36
C THR A 108 -3.26 30.17 11.44
N ASP A 109 -3.44 31.44 11.81
CA ASP A 109 -2.56 32.14 12.74
C ASP A 109 -2.68 31.57 14.16
N ARG A 110 -3.90 31.18 14.56
CA ARG A 110 -4.14 30.52 15.85
C ARG A 110 -3.43 29.16 15.93
N LEU A 111 -3.41 28.39 14.84
CA LEU A 111 -2.66 27.12 14.78
C LEU A 111 -1.16 27.33 14.76
N VAL A 112 -0.64 28.32 14.02
CA VAL A 112 0.80 28.65 14.02
C VAL A 112 1.25 29.05 15.44
N ALA A 113 0.47 29.85 16.16
CA ALA A 113 0.77 30.26 17.53
C ALA A 113 0.88 29.08 18.52
N GLU A 114 0.07 28.03 18.36
CA GLU A 114 0.15 26.80 19.20
C GLU A 114 1.22 25.80 18.72
N LEU A 115 1.43 25.72 17.41
CA LEU A 115 2.42 24.81 16.82
C LEU A 115 3.85 25.33 16.98
N GLY A 116 4.04 26.64 17.08
CA GLY A 116 5.33 27.29 17.24
C GLY A 116 6.13 27.38 15.94
N GLU A 117 7.20 28.19 15.99
CA GLU A 117 8.15 28.37 14.90
C GLU A 117 9.57 28.00 15.38
N PRO A 118 10.36 27.22 14.60
CA PRO A 118 10.00 26.61 13.32
C PRO A 118 8.91 25.54 13.49
N LEU A 119 8.08 25.37 12.46
CA LEU A 119 7.07 24.32 12.44
C LEU A 119 7.74 22.96 12.30
N HIS A 120 7.40 22.04 13.21
CA HIS A 120 7.81 20.64 13.17
C HIS A 120 6.57 19.73 13.04
N LEU A 121 6.61 18.79 12.10
CA LEU A 121 5.53 17.83 11.83
C LEU A 121 6.01 16.39 11.98
N ASP A 122 5.40 15.70 12.95
CA ASP A 122 5.64 14.32 13.37
C ASP A 122 4.95 13.30 12.43
N TYR A 123 5.33 13.27 11.15
CA TYR A 123 4.74 12.32 10.21
C TYR A 123 5.12 10.87 10.53
N VAL A 124 4.12 9.99 10.47
CA VAL A 124 4.30 8.53 10.49
C VAL A 124 3.74 8.00 9.18
N ARG A 125 4.60 7.39 8.38
CA ARG A 125 4.26 6.90 7.03
C ARG A 125 3.95 5.42 7.11
N LEU A 126 2.71 5.04 6.77
CA LEU A 126 2.34 3.65 6.56
C LEU A 126 2.71 3.28 5.13
N ASN A 127 3.70 2.41 4.99
CA ASN A 127 4.12 1.79 3.74
C ASN A 127 3.37 0.47 3.54
N LEU A 128 3.00 0.17 2.30
CA LEU A 128 2.24 -1.00 1.91
C LEU A 128 2.83 -1.59 0.62
N SER A 129 3.31 -2.83 0.68
CA SER A 129 3.65 -3.64 -0.48
C SER A 129 2.79 -4.90 -0.50
N ALA A 130 2.22 -5.24 -1.65
CA ALA A 130 1.40 -6.43 -1.81
C ALA A 130 1.32 -6.87 -3.27
N ARG A 131 0.95 -8.13 -3.50
CA ARG A 131 0.82 -8.68 -4.84
C ARG A 131 -0.53 -9.35 -5.08
N ARG A 132 -1.09 -9.17 -6.27
CA ARG A 132 -2.25 -9.92 -6.72
C ARG A 132 -1.80 -11.32 -7.18
N PRO A 133 -2.43 -12.41 -6.72
CA PRO A 133 -2.06 -13.77 -7.11
C PRO A 133 -1.92 -13.98 -8.62
N LEU A 134 -0.95 -14.83 -9.00
CA LEU A 134 -0.76 -15.28 -10.38
C LEU A 134 -1.90 -16.17 -10.88
N ARG A 135 -2.57 -16.89 -9.96
CA ARG A 135 -3.81 -17.62 -10.21
C ARG A 135 -4.81 -17.23 -9.14
N LEU A 136 -6.06 -16.94 -9.53
CA LEU A 136 -7.13 -16.80 -8.56
C LEU A 136 -7.44 -18.18 -7.97
N ARG A 137 -7.56 -18.29 -6.64
CA ARG A 137 -8.00 -19.52 -5.98
C ARG A 137 -9.41 -19.87 -6.48
N GLY A 138 -9.50 -20.89 -7.35
CA GLY A 138 -10.71 -21.25 -8.09
C GLY A 138 -10.46 -21.80 -9.50
N ASP A 139 -9.30 -21.51 -10.10
CA ASP A 139 -8.95 -21.94 -11.47
C ASP A 139 -8.49 -23.41 -11.59
N ASP A 140 -8.64 -24.18 -10.51
CA ASP A 140 -8.17 -25.59 -10.38
C ASP A 140 -9.15 -26.61 -11.01
N THR A 141 -10.09 -26.15 -11.84
CA THR A 141 -11.13 -26.97 -12.48
C THR A 141 -10.83 -27.37 -13.91
N LEU A 142 -9.68 -26.95 -14.47
CA LEU A 142 -9.16 -27.49 -15.73
C LEU A 142 -8.62 -28.92 -15.53
N ARG A 143 -9.55 -29.86 -15.42
CA ARG A 143 -9.32 -31.30 -15.55
C ARG A 143 -8.40 -31.59 -16.73
N THR A 144 -7.36 -32.37 -16.49
CA THR A 144 -6.65 -33.11 -17.52
C THR A 144 -7.68 -33.93 -18.34
N PRO A 145 -7.73 -33.81 -19.68
CA PRO A 145 -8.53 -34.73 -20.48
C PRO A 145 -8.04 -36.16 -20.26
N GLY A 146 -8.96 -37.07 -20.00
CA GLY A 146 -8.62 -38.47 -19.73
C GLY A 146 -7.87 -39.09 -20.91
N MET A 147 -6.71 -39.68 -20.64
CA MET A 147 -6.01 -40.51 -21.61
C MET A 147 -6.85 -41.77 -21.84
N HIS A 148 -7.63 -41.78 -22.92
CA HIS A 148 -8.41 -42.94 -23.31
C HIS A 148 -7.47 -44.12 -23.61
N ASP A 149 -7.68 -45.21 -22.89
CA ASP A 149 -7.10 -46.52 -23.17
C ASP A 149 -7.53 -46.97 -24.58
N VAL A 150 -6.57 -46.98 -25.52
CA VAL A 150 -6.73 -47.58 -26.85
C VAL A 150 -6.01 -48.92 -26.87
N SER A 151 -6.57 -49.88 -26.13
CA SER A 151 -6.24 -51.29 -26.27
C SER A 151 -6.75 -51.83 -27.62
N HIS A 152 -5.88 -51.89 -28.63
CA HIS A 152 -6.03 -52.74 -29.83
C HIS A 152 -4.67 -53.38 -30.14
N GLY A 153 -4.63 -54.71 -30.23
CA GLY A 153 -3.36 -55.46 -30.28
C GLY A 153 -3.07 -56.16 -31.60
N SER A 154 -1.81 -56.62 -31.75
CA SER A 154 -1.33 -57.63 -32.73
C SER A 154 -1.40 -57.20 -34.22
N ARG A 155 -0.37 -57.30 -35.08
CA ARG A 155 0.69 -58.32 -35.15
C ARG A 155 1.67 -57.99 -36.33
N GLY A 156 2.95 -58.40 -36.24
CA GLY A 156 3.94 -58.43 -37.35
C GLY A 156 4.71 -57.11 -37.61
N GLY A 157 5.97 -57.10 -38.07
CA GLY A 157 6.93 -58.19 -38.32
C GLY A 157 8.18 -57.67 -39.09
N ALA A 158 9.36 -58.29 -38.89
CA ALA A 158 10.69 -57.93 -39.44
C ALA A 158 11.27 -56.57 -38.95
N SER A 159 12.49 -56.43 -38.40
CA SER A 159 13.83 -57.01 -38.64
C SER A 159 14.72 -56.20 -39.61
N CYS A 160 15.56 -55.30 -39.07
CA CYS A 160 17.01 -55.30 -39.31
C CYS A 160 17.77 -54.46 -38.24
N ARG A 161 19.00 -54.86 -37.90
CA ARG A 161 19.97 -54.16 -37.02
C ARG A 161 21.12 -53.54 -37.87
N PRO A 162 22.22 -53.01 -37.29
CA PRO A 162 22.36 -51.77 -36.50
C PRO A 162 23.55 -50.90 -37.02
N LEU A 163 23.92 -49.81 -36.31
CA LEU A 163 25.28 -49.23 -36.12
C LEU A 163 25.11 -48.11 -35.05
N SER A 164 25.72 -48.13 -33.86
CA SER A 164 27.14 -47.89 -33.49
C SER A 164 27.57 -46.41 -33.68
N THR A 165 28.28 -45.68 -32.80
CA THR A 165 28.73 -45.81 -31.38
C THR A 165 29.28 -44.43 -30.93
N ALA A 166 29.58 -44.25 -29.62
CA ALA A 166 30.39 -43.20 -28.96
C ALA A 166 29.58 -42.01 -28.37
N MET A 167 29.69 -41.58 -27.10
CA MET A 167 30.86 -41.37 -26.19
C MET A 167 31.90 -40.40 -26.82
N THR A 168 32.51 -39.38 -26.20
CA THR A 168 32.57 -38.80 -24.84
C THR A 168 33.19 -37.36 -25.01
N HIS A 169 33.40 -36.45 -24.03
CA HIS A 169 33.45 -36.54 -22.57
C HIS A 169 33.15 -35.17 -21.86
N THR A 170 33.68 -35.04 -20.64
CA THR A 170 33.81 -33.93 -19.68
C THR A 170 34.45 -32.60 -20.15
N GLY A 171 34.08 -31.52 -19.44
CA GLY A 171 34.87 -30.28 -19.32
C GLY A 171 34.50 -29.53 -18.02
N GLU A 172 35.37 -29.58 -17.01
CA GLU A 172 35.16 -29.10 -15.64
C GLU A 172 36.04 -27.87 -15.31
N ARG A 173 35.76 -27.19 -14.18
CA ARG A 173 36.54 -26.12 -13.50
C ARG A 173 36.31 -24.70 -14.03
N ALA A 174 36.44 -23.61 -13.26
CA ALA A 174 36.39 -23.26 -11.83
C ALA A 174 37.31 -22.03 -11.64
N SER A 175 36.84 -21.05 -10.86
CA SER A 175 37.59 -19.99 -10.17
C SER A 175 38.64 -19.15 -10.92
N LYS A 176 38.31 -17.86 -11.08
CA LYS A 176 39.15 -16.78 -10.54
C LYS A 176 38.30 -15.59 -10.14
#